data_AF-A0A1S9BXR0-F1
#
_entry.id   AF-A0A1S9BXR0-F1
#
_cell.length_a   1.000
_cell.length_b   1.000
_cell.length_c   1.000
_cell.angle_alpha   90.00
_cell.angle_beta   90.00
_cell.angle_gamma   90.00
#
_symmetry.space_group_name_H-M   'P 1'
#
loop_
_entity.id
_entity.type
_entity.pdbx_description
1 polymer ?
#
loop_
_entity_poly.entity_id
_entity_poly.type
_entity_poly.pdbx_seq_one_letter_code
_entity_poly.pdbx_strand_id
1 'polypeptide(L)'
;MFRLTILNADDADKNELYVYLSSAISQTIIDCLDEYLDDIGRYDLFFQYSFAGGFFSGLSQYVKPKALCRSIHKADEQAGYEFTFAKIRRMREKMQDRKEFYTFDVFEERILYCMCLIMADRARTAEGRKKREPLKEKVEAAKVALKEKYGLKVKEANDYSRKMYYASAMLLKDSEDDNLIFWDDDYNFFWKDGFVKGIGYLKSMVGQNAGYGYQYTCEIFTDIGVKPPLFLLGTKDANRIANEEQNRRFIEKMNNDFSGGIGGADSIGSAN
;
A
#
# COMPACT_ATOMS: atom_id res chain seq x y z
N MET A 1 -1.98 1.58 -5.67
CA MET A 1 -2.46 0.22 -6.03
C MET A 1 -1.28 -0.62 -6.52
N PHE A 2 -0.72 -1.46 -5.66
CA PHE A 2 0.25 -2.49 -6.06
C PHE A 2 -0.40 -3.37 -7.14
N ARG A 3 0.11 -3.28 -8.36
CA ARG A 3 -0.25 -4.17 -9.46
C ARG A 3 1.02 -4.80 -9.98
N LEU A 4 1.16 -6.11 -9.75
CA LEU A 4 2.00 -6.94 -10.62
C LEU A 4 1.22 -7.17 -11.92
N THR A 5 1.08 -6.14 -12.77
CA THR A 5 0.50 -6.30 -14.12
C THR A 5 1.41 -5.64 -15.13
N ILE A 6 1.55 -6.24 -16.31
CA ILE A 6 1.78 -5.45 -17.53
C ILE A 6 0.62 -5.68 -18.50
N LEU A 7 0.32 -4.57 -19.18
CA LEU A 7 -0.61 -4.31 -20.27
C LEU A 7 -0.56 -5.32 -21.43
N ASN A 8 -1.75 -5.41 -22.05
CA ASN A 8 -2.12 -5.99 -23.35
C ASN A 8 -2.12 -7.52 -23.46
N ALA A 9 -3.32 -8.08 -23.30
CA ALA A 9 -3.71 -9.49 -23.35
C ALA A 9 -3.57 -10.18 -24.72
N ASP A 10 -2.83 -9.60 -25.66
CA ASP A 10 -2.78 -10.10 -27.05
C ASP A 10 -1.59 -11.02 -27.34
N ASP A 11 -0.72 -11.30 -26.36
CA ASP A 11 0.46 -12.18 -26.52
C ASP A 11 0.51 -13.24 -25.41
N ALA A 12 0.15 -14.49 -25.75
CA ALA A 12 0.13 -15.61 -24.81
C ALA A 12 1.51 -15.90 -24.18
N ASP A 13 2.60 -15.71 -24.95
CA ASP A 13 3.97 -15.92 -24.47
C ASP A 13 4.42 -14.84 -23.47
N LYS A 14 3.90 -13.61 -23.58
CA LYS A 14 4.14 -12.56 -22.58
C LYS A 14 3.45 -12.89 -21.26
N ASN A 15 2.31 -13.59 -21.31
CA ASN A 15 1.57 -13.98 -20.11
C ASN A 15 2.37 -14.97 -19.24
N GLU A 16 3.05 -15.96 -19.82
CA GLU A 16 3.88 -16.90 -19.05
C GLU A 16 5.09 -16.23 -18.39
N LEU A 17 5.74 -15.29 -19.11
CA LEU A 17 6.83 -14.50 -18.58
C LEU A 17 6.37 -13.67 -17.37
N TYR A 18 5.20 -13.01 -17.45
CA TYR A 18 4.67 -12.23 -16.34
C TYR A 18 4.27 -13.08 -15.14
N VAL A 19 3.65 -14.24 -15.37
CA VAL A 19 3.34 -15.19 -14.30
C VAL A 19 4.61 -15.64 -13.58
N TYR A 20 5.69 -15.89 -14.34
CA TYR A 20 6.99 -16.23 -13.77
C TYR A 20 7.59 -15.09 -12.94
N LEU A 21 7.64 -13.87 -13.50
CA LEU A 21 8.17 -12.69 -12.81
C LEU A 21 7.38 -12.41 -11.52
N SER A 22 6.05 -12.42 -11.60
CA SER A 22 5.16 -12.23 -10.46
C SER A 22 5.40 -13.30 -9.41
N SER A 23 5.36 -14.58 -9.77
CA SER A 23 5.53 -15.69 -8.82
C SER A 23 6.88 -15.62 -8.09
N ALA A 24 7.95 -15.31 -8.82
CA ALA A 24 9.29 -15.21 -8.24
C ALA A 24 9.42 -14.02 -7.28
N ILE A 25 8.85 -12.86 -7.61
CA ILE A 25 8.85 -11.68 -6.75
C ILE A 25 7.97 -11.92 -5.52
N SER A 26 6.74 -12.40 -5.72
CA SER A 26 5.80 -12.72 -4.64
C SER A 26 6.41 -13.71 -3.66
N GLN A 27 7.07 -14.77 -4.13
CA GLN A 27 7.71 -15.74 -3.25
C GLN A 27 8.79 -15.10 -2.38
N THR A 28 9.62 -14.20 -2.91
CA THR A 28 10.63 -13.57 -2.06
C THR A 28 10.01 -12.58 -1.06
N ILE A 29 8.98 -11.84 -1.45
CA ILE A 29 8.25 -10.98 -0.50
C ILE A 29 7.63 -11.85 0.60
N ILE A 30 7.01 -12.99 0.26
CA ILE A 30 6.50 -13.97 1.22
C ILE A 30 7.62 -14.43 2.18
N ASP A 31 8.79 -14.83 1.66
CA ASP A 31 9.92 -15.26 2.49
C ASP A 31 10.29 -14.16 3.51
N CYS A 32 10.23 -12.88 3.12
CA CYS A 32 10.43 -11.76 4.03
C CYS A 32 9.28 -11.54 5.02
N LEU A 33 8.02 -11.71 4.60
CA LEU A 33 6.87 -11.62 5.51
C LEU A 33 6.91 -12.72 6.57
N ASP A 34 7.31 -13.93 6.19
CA ASP A 34 7.40 -15.10 7.07
C ASP A 34 8.42 -14.88 8.19
N GLU A 35 9.50 -14.12 7.94
CA GLU A 35 10.42 -13.71 9.02
C GLU A 35 9.75 -12.89 10.13
N TYR A 36 8.70 -12.12 9.81
CA TYR A 36 7.94 -11.36 10.81
C TYR A 36 6.80 -12.20 11.40
N LEU A 37 6.16 -13.06 10.59
CA LEU A 37 5.06 -13.91 11.06
C LEU A 37 5.54 -15.01 12.02
N ASP A 38 6.75 -15.54 11.80
CA ASP A 38 7.31 -16.66 12.57
C ASP A 38 8.10 -16.21 13.81
N ASP A 39 8.52 -14.94 13.87
CA ASP A 39 9.33 -14.38 14.96
C ASP A 39 8.66 -13.12 15.55
N ILE A 40 7.98 -13.32 16.68
CA ILE A 40 7.29 -12.25 17.42
C ILE A 40 8.24 -11.10 17.77
N GLY A 41 9.50 -11.37 18.12
CA GLY A 41 10.46 -10.32 18.46
C GLY A 41 10.82 -9.43 17.27
N ARG A 42 10.92 -10.01 16.07
CA ARG A 42 11.11 -9.23 14.83
C ARG A 42 9.88 -8.43 14.47
N TYR A 43 8.69 -9.01 14.64
CA TYR A 43 7.44 -8.30 14.41
C TYR A 43 7.25 -7.14 15.39
N ASP A 44 7.57 -7.32 16.67
CA ASP A 44 7.54 -6.26 17.69
C ASP A 44 8.42 -5.07 17.27
N LEU A 45 9.66 -5.34 16.85
CA LEU A 45 10.58 -4.30 16.38
C LEU A 45 10.05 -3.59 15.13
N PHE A 46 9.53 -4.34 14.16
CA PHE A 46 8.90 -3.77 12.96
C PHE A 46 7.74 -2.85 13.33
N PHE A 47 6.84 -3.33 14.19
CA PHE A 47 5.64 -2.60 14.58
C PHE A 47 5.98 -1.31 15.32
N GLN A 48 6.92 -1.38 16.28
CA GLN A 48 7.39 -0.21 17.02
C GLN A 48 8.06 0.82 16.10
N TYR A 49 8.90 0.39 15.18
CA TYR A 49 9.56 1.33 14.25
C TYR A 49 8.55 2.00 13.30
N SER A 50 7.52 1.26 12.87
CA SER A 50 6.62 1.69 11.79
C SER A 50 5.38 2.44 12.26
N PHE A 51 4.89 2.13 13.47
CA PHE A 51 3.57 2.58 13.94
C PHE A 51 3.56 3.08 15.40
N ALA A 52 4.72 3.27 16.03
CA ALA A 52 4.76 3.88 17.37
C ALA A 52 4.25 5.34 17.38
N GLY A 53 4.07 5.89 18.57
CA GLY A 53 3.75 7.31 18.76
C GLY A 53 2.26 7.65 18.59
N GLY A 54 1.35 6.70 18.81
CA GLY A 54 -0.09 6.95 18.81
C GLY A 54 -0.76 6.88 17.43
N PHE A 55 -0.09 6.30 16.42
CA PHE A 55 -0.66 6.09 15.08
C PHE A 55 -2.05 5.44 15.13
N PHE A 56 -2.25 4.47 16.02
CA PHE A 56 -3.51 3.76 16.22
C PHE A 56 -4.43 4.35 17.28
N SER A 57 -4.20 5.59 17.73
CA SER A 57 -5.02 6.19 18.79
C SER A 57 -6.51 6.19 18.43
N GLY A 58 -7.33 5.68 19.36
CA GLY A 58 -8.77 5.50 19.22
C GLY A 58 -9.20 4.19 18.56
N LEU A 59 -8.30 3.38 18.00
CA LEU A 59 -8.67 2.15 17.27
C LEU A 59 -9.38 1.13 18.18
N SER A 60 -8.97 1.01 19.44
CA SER A 60 -9.53 0.02 20.37
C SER A 60 -11.02 0.22 20.69
N GLN A 61 -11.56 1.41 20.43
CA GLN A 61 -12.99 1.71 20.54
C GLN A 61 -13.81 0.99 19.46
N TYR A 62 -13.16 0.63 18.34
CA TYR A 62 -13.78 0.07 17.15
C TYR A 62 -13.42 -1.40 16.93
N VAL A 63 -12.21 -1.79 17.32
CA VAL A 63 -11.68 -3.14 17.18
C VAL A 63 -11.22 -3.64 18.54
N LYS A 64 -11.90 -4.66 19.07
CA LYS A 64 -11.53 -5.23 20.38
C LYS A 64 -10.23 -6.02 20.24
N PRO A 65 -9.21 -5.75 21.06
CA PRO A 65 -7.99 -6.55 21.09
C PRO A 65 -8.31 -7.96 21.60
N LYS A 66 -7.68 -8.97 20.99
CA LYS A 66 -7.78 -10.40 21.31
C LYS A 66 -6.71 -10.87 22.29
N ALA A 67 -5.87 -9.95 22.80
CA ALA A 67 -4.84 -10.17 23.81
C ALA A 67 -3.67 -11.06 23.34
N LEU A 68 -3.20 -10.85 22.11
CA LEU A 68 -2.06 -11.58 21.55
C LEU A 68 -0.69 -11.20 22.13
N CYS A 69 -0.52 -9.97 22.65
CA CYS A 69 0.78 -9.48 23.11
C CYS A 69 0.78 -9.17 24.62
N ARG A 70 1.83 -9.62 25.34
CA ARG A 70 1.97 -9.43 26.79
C ARG A 70 2.68 -8.12 27.18
N SER A 71 3.30 -7.42 26.22
CA SER A 71 4.22 -6.31 26.46
C SER A 71 3.69 -4.92 26.04
N ILE A 72 2.55 -4.85 25.36
CA ILE A 72 1.97 -3.57 24.90
C ILE A 72 0.98 -3.06 25.95
N HIS A 73 1.35 -1.97 26.63
CA HIS A 73 0.62 -1.44 27.78
C HIS A 73 -0.63 -0.59 27.42
N LYS A 74 -1.00 -0.45 26.14
CA LYS A 74 -2.15 0.38 25.71
C LYS A 74 -3.07 -0.38 24.74
N ALA A 75 -4.38 -0.32 25.00
CA ALA A 75 -5.41 -1.03 24.22
C ALA A 75 -5.39 -0.69 22.72
N ASP A 76 -5.12 0.57 22.37
CA ASP A 76 -5.01 1.03 20.97
C ASP A 76 -3.81 0.43 20.24
N GLU A 77 -2.65 0.41 20.89
CA GLU A 77 -1.43 -0.19 20.32
C GLU A 77 -1.61 -1.70 20.17
N GLN A 78 -2.28 -2.37 21.12
CA GLN A 78 -2.60 -3.79 21.02
C GLN A 78 -3.56 -4.07 19.85
N ALA A 79 -4.61 -3.26 19.68
CA ALA A 79 -5.54 -3.39 18.56
C ALA A 79 -4.81 -3.17 17.22
N GLY A 80 -3.94 -2.15 17.14
CA GLY A 80 -3.12 -1.88 15.97
C GLY A 80 -2.15 -3.01 15.65
N TYR A 81 -1.51 -3.57 16.68
CA TYR A 81 -0.58 -4.70 16.57
C TYR A 81 -1.26 -5.92 15.96
N GLU A 82 -2.43 -6.29 16.44
CA GLU A 82 -3.18 -7.42 15.91
C GLU A 82 -3.73 -7.14 14.50
N PHE A 83 -4.16 -5.90 14.25
CA PHE A 83 -4.66 -5.49 12.95
C PHE A 83 -3.56 -5.56 11.88
N THR A 84 -2.39 -4.99 12.16
CA THR A 84 -1.22 -5.05 11.26
C THR A 84 -0.76 -6.49 11.04
N PHE A 85 -0.75 -7.33 12.07
CA PHE A 85 -0.35 -8.73 11.94
C PHE A 85 -1.31 -9.49 11.01
N ALA A 86 -2.61 -9.29 11.17
CA ALA A 86 -3.62 -9.89 10.31
C ALA A 86 -3.49 -9.41 8.85
N LYS A 87 -3.13 -8.13 8.64
CA LYS A 87 -2.86 -7.58 7.31
C LYS A 87 -1.63 -8.19 6.66
N ILE A 88 -0.52 -8.35 7.39
CA ILE A 88 0.68 -9.05 6.89
C ILE A 88 0.32 -10.49 6.49
N ARG A 89 -0.45 -11.20 7.33
CA ARG A 89 -0.88 -12.57 7.02
C ARG A 89 -1.73 -12.63 5.74
N ARG A 90 -2.65 -11.69 5.57
CA ARG A 90 -3.46 -11.59 4.35
C ARG A 90 -2.60 -11.27 3.12
N MET A 91 -1.65 -10.33 3.22
CA MET A 91 -0.74 -10.01 2.12
C MET A 91 0.01 -11.28 1.66
N ARG A 92 0.50 -12.07 2.61
CA ARG A 92 1.12 -13.38 2.35
C ARG A 92 0.17 -14.34 1.65
N GLU A 93 -1.05 -14.53 2.17
CA GLU A 93 -2.07 -15.42 1.58
C GLU A 93 -2.40 -15.01 0.13
N LYS A 94 -2.59 -13.71 -0.13
CA LYS A 94 -2.80 -13.17 -1.48
C LYS A 94 -1.65 -13.48 -2.44
N MET A 95 -0.42 -13.32 -1.97
CA MET A 95 0.78 -13.60 -2.76
C MET A 95 0.99 -15.10 -3.05
N GLN A 96 0.38 -15.98 -2.27
CA GLN A 96 0.43 -17.43 -2.49
C GLN A 96 -0.57 -17.90 -3.54
N ASP A 97 -1.63 -17.12 -3.79
CA ASP A 97 -2.60 -17.44 -4.84
C ASP A 97 -2.01 -17.12 -6.22
N ARG A 98 -1.34 -18.12 -6.81
CA ARG A 98 -0.68 -18.03 -8.12
C ARG A 98 -1.65 -17.91 -9.30
N LYS A 99 -2.96 -17.88 -9.06
CA LYS A 99 -3.98 -17.84 -10.13
C LYS A 99 -4.50 -16.45 -10.43
N GLU A 100 -4.29 -15.47 -9.55
CA GLU A 100 -4.87 -14.14 -9.70
C GLU A 100 -3.85 -13.02 -9.54
N PHE A 101 -4.12 -11.93 -10.26
CA PHE A 101 -3.54 -10.64 -9.98
C PHE A 101 -4.05 -10.16 -8.62
N TYR A 102 -3.15 -9.98 -7.65
CA TYR A 102 -3.53 -9.41 -6.36
C TYR A 102 -3.19 -7.92 -6.28
N THR A 103 -4.05 -7.17 -5.62
CA THR A 103 -3.82 -5.79 -5.23
C THR A 103 -3.70 -5.70 -3.72
N PHE A 104 -2.93 -4.73 -3.23
CA PHE A 104 -2.93 -4.37 -1.81
C PHE A 104 -3.88 -3.22 -1.57
N ASP A 105 -4.53 -3.23 -0.40
CA ASP A 105 -5.19 -2.01 0.06
C ASP A 105 -4.15 -0.97 0.54
N VAL A 106 -4.58 0.27 0.70
CA VAL A 106 -3.70 1.42 0.97
C VAL A 106 -3.03 1.32 2.35
N PHE A 107 -3.55 0.50 3.25
CA PHE A 107 -2.89 0.20 4.51
C PHE A 107 -1.84 -0.92 4.35
N GLU A 108 -2.14 -1.96 3.58
CA GLU A 108 -1.16 -2.99 3.17
C GLU A 108 0.00 -2.39 2.37
N GLU A 109 -0.26 -1.38 1.52
CA GLU A 109 0.77 -0.61 0.83
C GLU A 109 1.69 0.13 1.83
N ARG A 110 1.11 0.76 2.86
CA ARG A 110 1.89 1.39 3.94
C ARG A 110 2.74 0.36 4.70
N ILE A 111 2.21 -0.83 4.98
CA ILE A 111 2.96 -1.92 5.63
C ILE A 111 4.16 -2.29 4.77
N LEU A 112 3.94 -2.55 3.49
CA LEU A 112 5.00 -2.93 2.56
C LEU A 112 6.08 -1.84 2.48
N TYR A 113 5.68 -0.58 2.41
CA TYR A 113 6.59 0.56 2.43
C TYR A 113 7.46 0.60 3.70
N CYS A 114 6.85 0.48 4.88
CA CYS A 114 7.60 0.44 6.13
C CYS A 114 8.61 -0.72 6.16
N MET A 115 8.25 -1.89 5.62
CA MET A 115 9.17 -3.02 5.52
C MET A 115 10.34 -2.73 4.59
N CYS A 116 10.09 -2.11 3.42
CA CYS A 116 11.14 -1.69 2.50
C CYS A 116 12.10 -0.68 3.14
N LEU A 117 11.61 0.29 3.91
CA LEU A 117 12.46 1.23 4.64
C LEU A 117 13.40 0.50 5.61
N ILE A 118 12.86 -0.41 6.42
CA ILE A 118 13.65 -1.19 7.37
C ILE A 118 14.68 -2.07 6.65
N MET A 119 14.29 -2.68 5.53
CA MET A 119 15.20 -3.51 4.73
C MET A 119 16.29 -2.69 4.04
N ALA A 120 15.97 -1.47 3.59
CA ALA A 120 16.94 -0.52 3.04
C ALA A 120 17.96 -0.06 4.09
N ASP A 121 17.53 0.16 5.34
CA ASP A 121 18.44 0.49 6.43
C ASP A 121 19.30 -0.71 6.84
N ARG A 122 18.69 -1.89 7.02
CA ARG A 122 19.42 -3.15 7.26
C ARG A 122 20.43 -3.42 6.15
N ALA A 123 20.09 -3.06 4.92
CA ALA A 123 20.95 -3.26 3.77
C ALA A 123 22.28 -2.49 3.82
N ARG A 124 22.39 -1.46 4.66
CA ARG A 124 23.64 -0.71 4.87
C ARG A 124 24.57 -1.40 5.87
N THR A 125 24.06 -2.39 6.61
CA THR A 125 24.82 -3.14 7.62
C THR A 125 25.56 -4.35 7.02
N ALA A 126 26.61 -4.82 7.71
CA ALA A 126 27.34 -6.03 7.31
C ALA A 126 26.47 -7.29 7.36
N GLU A 127 25.66 -7.45 8.41
CA GLU A 127 24.73 -8.58 8.55
C GLU A 127 23.66 -8.57 7.44
N GLY A 128 23.06 -7.41 7.16
CA GLY A 128 22.07 -7.28 6.10
C GLY A 128 22.66 -7.49 4.70
N ARG A 129 23.94 -7.18 4.47
CA ARG A 129 24.64 -7.58 3.22
C ARG A 129 24.79 -9.10 3.13
N LYS A 130 25.24 -9.77 4.19
CA LYS A 130 25.40 -11.23 4.23
C LYS A 130 24.09 -11.98 3.98
N LYS A 131 22.98 -11.51 4.56
CA LYS A 131 21.64 -12.11 4.36
C LYS A 131 21.14 -12.02 2.90
N ARG A 132 21.67 -11.11 2.09
CA ARG A 132 21.26 -10.92 0.68
C ARG A 132 22.14 -11.65 -0.31
N GLU A 133 23.27 -12.22 0.11
CA GLU A 133 24.11 -13.00 -0.80
C GLU A 133 23.37 -14.16 -1.49
N PRO A 134 22.52 -14.94 -0.81
CA PRO A 134 21.71 -15.97 -1.46
C PRO A 134 20.75 -15.44 -2.54
N LEU A 135 20.36 -14.17 -2.47
CA LEU A 135 19.51 -13.56 -3.51
C LEU A 135 20.25 -13.36 -4.83
N LYS A 136 21.59 -13.22 -4.82
CA LYS A 136 22.37 -13.07 -6.06
C LYS A 136 22.30 -14.34 -6.91
N GLU A 137 22.36 -15.51 -6.27
CA GLU A 137 22.22 -16.79 -6.96
C GLU A 137 20.83 -16.95 -7.58
N LYS A 138 19.76 -16.55 -6.85
CA LYS A 138 18.40 -16.51 -7.39
C LYS A 138 18.30 -15.60 -8.62
N VAL A 139 19.03 -14.48 -8.65
CA VAL A 139 19.01 -13.51 -9.77
C VAL A 139 19.74 -14.05 -10.99
N GLU A 140 20.89 -14.69 -10.82
CA GLU A 140 21.60 -15.31 -11.93
C GLU A 140 20.78 -16.47 -12.51
N ALA A 141 20.17 -17.30 -11.65
CA ALA A 141 19.24 -18.33 -12.08
C ALA A 141 18.04 -17.73 -12.85
N ALA A 142 17.49 -16.61 -12.37
CA ALA A 142 16.41 -15.93 -13.05
C ALA A 142 16.84 -15.38 -14.42
N LYS A 143 18.03 -14.80 -14.52
CA LYS A 143 18.60 -14.31 -15.78
C LYS A 143 18.80 -15.44 -16.80
N VAL A 144 19.26 -16.60 -16.37
CA VAL A 144 19.37 -17.80 -17.21
C VAL A 144 17.98 -18.20 -17.73
N ALA A 145 16.99 -18.32 -16.84
CA ALA A 145 15.62 -18.66 -17.22
C ALA A 145 15.01 -17.64 -18.20
N LEU A 146 15.20 -16.34 -17.96
CA LEU A 146 14.73 -15.24 -18.81
C LEU A 146 15.30 -15.32 -20.24
N LYS A 147 16.55 -15.72 -20.39
CA LYS A 147 17.18 -15.91 -21.71
C LYS A 147 16.76 -17.22 -22.38
N GLU A 148 16.89 -18.33 -21.66
CA GLU A 148 16.81 -19.67 -22.25
C GLU A 148 15.37 -20.13 -22.43
N LYS A 149 14.49 -19.84 -21.46
CA LYS A 149 13.09 -20.25 -21.51
C LYS A 149 12.20 -19.22 -22.22
N TYR A 150 12.43 -17.93 -21.96
CA TYR A 150 11.56 -16.85 -22.46
C TYR A 150 12.17 -16.06 -23.63
N GLY A 151 13.35 -16.44 -24.12
CA GLY A 151 13.95 -15.87 -25.33
C GLY A 151 14.33 -14.39 -25.25
N LEU A 152 14.40 -13.80 -24.05
CA LEU A 152 14.70 -12.37 -23.88
C LEU A 152 16.13 -12.06 -24.32
N LYS A 153 16.33 -10.87 -24.91
CA LYS A 153 17.68 -10.39 -25.24
C LYS A 153 18.48 -10.20 -23.95
N VAL A 154 19.80 -10.32 -24.05
CA VAL A 154 20.71 -10.20 -22.89
C VAL A 154 20.46 -8.94 -22.07
N LYS A 155 20.22 -7.80 -22.73
CA LYS A 155 19.92 -6.53 -22.06
C LYS A 155 18.63 -6.61 -21.24
N GLU A 156 17.54 -7.08 -21.85
CA GLU A 156 16.23 -7.20 -21.21
C GLU A 156 16.26 -8.20 -20.05
N ALA A 157 16.90 -9.36 -20.25
CA ALA A 157 17.07 -10.35 -19.19
C ALA A 157 17.87 -9.82 -17.99
N ASN A 158 18.92 -9.02 -18.24
CA ASN A 158 19.67 -8.34 -17.18
C ASN A 158 18.81 -7.30 -16.44
N ASP A 159 18.02 -6.51 -17.17
CA ASP A 159 17.18 -5.48 -16.58
C ASP A 159 16.09 -6.10 -15.71
N TYR A 160 15.38 -7.11 -16.22
CA TYR A 160 14.35 -7.85 -15.46
C TYR A 160 14.93 -8.59 -14.25
N SER A 161 16.06 -9.28 -14.38
CA SER A 161 16.66 -10.00 -13.24
C SER A 161 17.14 -9.04 -12.14
N ARG A 162 17.65 -7.87 -12.50
CA ARG A 162 18.04 -6.83 -11.55
C ARG A 162 16.82 -6.23 -10.83
N LYS A 163 15.70 -6.01 -11.53
CA LYS A 163 14.45 -5.58 -10.90
C LYS A 163 13.91 -6.63 -9.94
N MET A 164 13.94 -7.90 -10.35
CA MET A 164 13.60 -9.03 -9.47
C MET A 164 14.48 -9.04 -8.21
N TYR A 165 15.78 -8.76 -8.32
CA TYR A 165 16.68 -8.64 -7.17
C TYR A 165 16.22 -7.55 -6.19
N TYR A 166 15.95 -6.34 -6.69
CA TYR A 166 15.56 -5.22 -5.83
C TYR A 166 14.22 -5.48 -5.14
N ALA A 167 13.24 -6.02 -5.87
CA ALA A 167 11.97 -6.44 -5.29
C ALA A 167 12.16 -7.54 -4.24
N SER A 168 12.97 -8.55 -4.56
CA SER A 168 13.33 -9.66 -3.68
C SER A 168 14.08 -9.23 -2.42
N ALA A 169 14.88 -8.16 -2.51
CA ALA A 169 15.59 -7.62 -1.37
C ALA A 169 14.76 -6.59 -0.59
N MET A 170 13.52 -6.32 -1.02
CA MET A 170 12.68 -5.20 -0.55
C MET A 170 13.40 -3.84 -0.64
N LEU A 171 14.26 -3.68 -1.64
CA LEU A 171 15.03 -2.47 -1.95
C LEU A 171 14.42 -1.71 -3.13
N LEU A 172 13.10 -1.69 -3.17
CA LEU A 172 12.35 -0.90 -4.14
C LEU A 172 12.68 0.58 -3.88
N LYS A 173 13.02 1.31 -4.95
CA LYS A 173 13.20 2.77 -4.91
C LYS A 173 11.99 3.41 -5.58
N ASP A 174 11.59 4.57 -5.09
CA ASP A 174 10.40 5.32 -5.53
C ASP A 174 10.42 5.78 -6.99
N SER A 175 11.46 5.49 -7.78
CA SER A 175 11.64 6.10 -9.11
C SER A 175 12.18 5.21 -10.23
N GLU A 176 12.22 3.88 -10.11
CA GLU A 176 12.76 3.03 -11.17
C GLU A 176 11.74 2.06 -11.81
N ASP A 177 11.17 2.53 -12.93
CA ASP A 177 10.61 1.80 -14.08
C ASP A 177 9.09 1.43 -14.12
N ASP A 178 8.37 2.04 -15.08
CA ASP A 178 6.92 1.89 -15.35
C ASP A 178 6.45 0.44 -15.58
N ASN A 179 7.40 -0.49 -15.70
CA ASN A 179 7.16 -1.87 -16.07
C ASN A 179 7.36 -2.87 -14.92
N LEU A 180 7.72 -2.45 -13.71
CA LEU A 180 7.77 -3.36 -12.55
C LEU A 180 7.59 -2.58 -11.25
N ILE A 181 6.35 -2.57 -10.78
CA ILE A 181 5.97 -2.27 -9.40
C ILE A 181 6.28 -0.82 -9.01
N PHE A 182 5.31 0.06 -9.26
CA PHE A 182 5.23 1.32 -8.52
C PHE A 182 4.01 1.31 -7.62
N TRP A 183 4.28 1.45 -6.32
CA TRP A 183 3.32 2.04 -5.40
C TRP A 183 3.21 3.54 -5.72
N ASP A 184 2.07 4.14 -5.39
CA ASP A 184 1.94 5.59 -5.36
C ASP A 184 2.13 6.04 -3.91
N ASP A 185 2.90 7.08 -3.65
CA ASP A 185 3.10 7.62 -2.29
C ASP A 185 1.86 8.30 -1.73
N ASP A 186 0.77 8.35 -2.50
CA ASP A 186 -0.56 8.77 -2.09
C ASP A 186 -1.05 8.11 -0.78
N TYR A 187 -0.58 6.90 -0.42
CA TYR A 187 -0.89 6.32 0.89
C TYR A 187 -0.46 7.23 2.05
N ASN A 188 0.65 7.96 1.92
CA ASN A 188 1.14 8.86 2.97
C ASN A 188 0.17 9.98 3.29
N PHE A 189 -0.58 10.46 2.28
CA PHE A 189 -1.60 11.48 2.48
C PHE A 189 -2.67 11.01 3.47
N PHE A 190 -3.18 9.78 3.31
CA PHE A 190 -4.24 9.26 4.18
C PHE A 190 -3.77 9.01 5.60
N TRP A 191 -2.54 8.57 5.77
CA TRP A 191 -2.05 8.06 7.06
C TRP A 191 -1.30 9.08 7.91
N LYS A 192 -1.11 10.30 7.41
CA LYS A 192 -0.35 11.38 8.07
C LYS A 192 -0.83 11.67 9.50
N ASP A 193 -2.15 11.67 9.70
CA ASP A 193 -2.76 12.01 11.00
C ASP A 193 -3.17 10.78 11.83
N GLY A 194 -2.67 9.59 11.46
CA GLY A 194 -2.99 8.33 12.13
C GLY A 194 -4.13 7.54 11.49
N PHE A 195 -4.27 6.29 11.92
CA PHE A 195 -5.12 5.28 11.29
C PHE A 195 -6.59 5.69 11.26
N VAL A 196 -7.17 6.10 12.40
CA VAL A 196 -8.59 6.44 12.51
C VAL A 196 -8.96 7.62 11.62
N LYS A 197 -8.11 8.65 11.56
CA LYS A 197 -8.32 9.80 10.67
C LYS A 197 -8.16 9.42 9.20
N GLY A 198 -7.18 8.57 8.87
CA GLY A 198 -7.01 8.05 7.51
C GLY A 198 -8.22 7.27 7.01
N ILE A 199 -8.83 6.43 7.85
CA ILE A 199 -10.10 5.77 7.54
C ILE A 199 -11.22 6.80 7.28
N GLY A 200 -11.24 7.90 8.04
CA GLY A 200 -12.15 9.02 7.81
C GLY A 200 -11.95 9.68 6.44
N TYR A 201 -10.70 9.91 6.03
CA TYR A 201 -10.39 10.48 4.72
C TYR A 201 -10.75 9.54 3.57
N LEU A 202 -10.43 8.24 3.69
CA LEU A 202 -10.67 7.24 2.64
C LEU A 202 -12.16 7.11 2.29
N LYS A 203 -13.05 7.18 3.28
CA LYS A 203 -14.51 7.10 3.04
C LYS A 203 -15.15 8.43 2.60
N SER A 204 -14.46 9.55 2.81
CA SER A 204 -14.96 10.89 2.47
C SER A 204 -15.02 11.12 0.95
N MET A 205 -15.57 12.28 0.54
CA MET A 205 -15.56 12.71 -0.86
C MET A 205 -14.13 12.74 -1.45
N VAL A 206 -13.13 13.15 -0.68
CA VAL A 206 -11.72 13.18 -1.13
C VAL A 206 -11.23 11.77 -1.45
N GLY A 207 -11.47 10.82 -0.55
CA GLY A 207 -11.11 9.42 -0.78
C GLY A 207 -11.89 8.78 -1.92
N GLN A 208 -13.16 9.16 -2.13
CA GLN A 208 -13.94 8.73 -3.29
C GLN A 208 -13.36 9.25 -4.61
N ASN A 209 -12.97 10.53 -4.66
CA ASN A 209 -12.35 11.11 -5.85
C ASN A 209 -10.98 10.50 -6.15
N ALA A 210 -10.29 9.98 -5.13
CA ALA A 210 -9.04 9.22 -5.27
C ALA A 210 -9.27 7.72 -5.57
N GLY A 211 -10.51 7.27 -5.78
CA GLY A 211 -10.85 5.89 -6.17
C GLY A 211 -11.04 4.88 -5.02
N TYR A 212 -11.10 5.34 -3.77
CA TYR A 212 -11.30 4.49 -2.59
C TYR A 212 -12.78 4.46 -2.15
N GLY A 213 -13.20 5.41 -1.31
CA GLY A 213 -14.57 5.54 -0.85
C GLY A 213 -15.02 4.50 0.18
N TYR A 214 -16.32 4.51 0.48
CA TYR A 214 -16.91 3.73 1.58
C TYR A 214 -16.70 2.21 1.45
N GLN A 215 -16.95 1.64 0.27
CA GLN A 215 -16.88 0.20 0.05
C GLN A 215 -15.45 -0.31 0.27
N TYR A 216 -14.47 0.36 -0.36
CA TYR A 216 -13.05 0.09 -0.16
C TYR A 216 -12.64 0.20 1.31
N THR A 217 -13.14 1.22 2.01
CA THR A 217 -12.81 1.41 3.43
C THR A 217 -13.40 0.30 4.31
N CYS A 218 -14.55 -0.27 3.94
CA CYS A 218 -15.09 -1.45 4.62
C CYS A 218 -14.21 -2.68 4.38
N GLU A 219 -13.71 -2.85 3.15
CA GLU A 219 -12.85 -3.96 2.74
C GLU A 219 -11.57 -4.02 3.58
N ILE A 220 -10.97 -2.87 3.91
CA ILE A 220 -9.82 -2.79 4.84
C ILE A 220 -10.08 -3.57 6.15
N PHE A 221 -11.31 -3.65 6.66
CA PHE A 221 -11.63 -4.43 7.85
C PHE A 221 -12.11 -5.86 7.52
N THR A 222 -13.06 -6.01 6.59
CA THR A 222 -13.69 -7.32 6.31
C THR A 222 -12.71 -8.33 5.77
N ASP A 223 -11.71 -7.85 5.04
CA ASP A 223 -10.68 -8.67 4.41
C ASP A 223 -9.84 -9.48 5.40
N ILE A 224 -9.77 -9.02 6.66
CA ILE A 224 -9.09 -9.71 7.74
C ILE A 224 -10.08 -10.30 8.78
N GLY A 225 -11.35 -10.44 8.39
CA GLY A 225 -12.41 -10.98 9.24
C GLY A 225 -12.86 -10.03 10.36
N VAL A 226 -12.54 -8.74 10.27
CA VAL A 226 -13.03 -7.72 11.20
C VAL A 226 -14.31 -7.11 10.64
N LYS A 227 -15.39 -7.14 11.44
CA LYS A 227 -16.64 -6.50 11.04
C LYS A 227 -16.41 -4.99 10.86
N PRO A 228 -16.90 -4.37 9.77
CA PRO A 228 -16.82 -2.93 9.56
C PRO A 228 -17.32 -2.17 10.79
N PRO A 229 -16.49 -1.36 11.44
CA PRO A 229 -16.89 -0.65 12.65
C PRO A 229 -17.90 0.45 12.32
N LEU A 230 -19.19 0.18 12.57
CA LEU A 230 -20.30 1.08 12.22
C LEU A 230 -20.15 2.48 12.81
N PHE A 231 -19.62 2.61 14.03
CA PHE A 231 -19.40 3.93 14.65
C PHE A 231 -18.29 4.76 13.98
N LEU A 232 -17.34 4.09 13.32
CA LEU A 232 -16.27 4.76 12.57
C LEU A 232 -16.69 5.00 11.12
N LEU A 233 -17.24 3.98 10.47
CA LEU A 233 -17.55 3.99 9.05
C LEU A 233 -18.90 4.62 8.78
N GLY A 234 -19.91 4.44 9.63
CA GLY A 234 -21.31 4.79 9.35
C GLY A 234 -21.96 3.78 8.40
N THR A 235 -23.23 4.01 8.07
CA THR A 235 -23.94 3.24 7.04
C THR A 235 -23.56 3.73 5.64
N LYS A 236 -23.79 2.90 4.61
CA LYS A 236 -23.59 3.28 3.21
C LYS A 236 -24.37 4.55 2.85
N ASP A 237 -25.65 4.61 3.24
CA ASP A 237 -26.51 5.77 2.97
C ASP A 237 -26.05 7.03 3.70
N ALA A 238 -25.63 6.91 4.97
CA ALA A 238 -25.12 8.05 5.72
C ALA A 238 -23.86 8.65 5.07
N ASN A 239 -22.94 7.82 4.56
CA ASN A 239 -21.78 8.31 3.84
C ASN A 239 -22.14 8.92 2.50
N ARG A 240 -23.07 8.31 1.75
CA ARG A 240 -23.55 8.87 0.48
C ARG A 240 -24.11 10.28 0.68
N ILE A 241 -25.02 10.44 1.66
CA ILE A 241 -25.62 11.75 1.98
C ILE A 241 -24.55 12.76 2.44
N ALA A 242 -23.62 12.34 3.30
CA ALA A 242 -22.55 13.23 3.77
C ALA A 242 -21.64 13.71 2.63
N ASN A 243 -21.29 12.83 1.69
CA ASN A 243 -20.43 13.16 0.56
C ASN A 243 -21.17 14.01 -0.49
N GLU A 244 -22.46 13.77 -0.73
CA GLU A 244 -23.31 14.63 -1.57
C GLU A 244 -23.38 16.06 -1.02
N GLU A 245 -23.55 16.20 0.29
CA GLU A 245 -23.58 17.50 0.97
C GLU A 245 -22.20 18.20 0.94
N GLN A 246 -21.10 17.45 1.14
CA GLN A 246 -19.74 17.99 0.98
C GLN A 246 -19.50 18.49 -0.45
N ASN A 247 -19.94 17.74 -1.46
CA ASN A 247 -19.80 18.11 -2.86
C ASN A 247 -20.62 19.37 -3.19
N ARG A 248 -21.86 19.45 -2.69
CA ARG A 248 -22.71 20.64 -2.85
C ARG A 248 -22.03 21.90 -2.30
N ARG A 249 -21.49 21.83 -1.08
CA ARG A 249 -20.75 22.94 -0.45
C ARG A 249 -19.49 23.32 -1.21
N PHE A 250 -18.78 22.33 -1.74
CA PHE A 250 -17.57 22.55 -2.54
C PHE A 250 -17.89 23.30 -3.84
N ILE A 251 -18.94 22.87 -4.56
CA ILE A 251 -19.42 23.54 -5.78
C ILE A 251 -19.90 24.97 -5.47
N GLU A 252 -20.68 25.16 -4.40
CA GLU A 252 -21.12 26.49 -3.96
C GLU A 252 -19.94 27.42 -3.67
N LYS A 253 -18.91 26.92 -2.98
CA LYS A 253 -17.69 27.69 -2.70
C LYS A 253 -16.94 28.05 -3.99
N MET A 254 -16.74 27.09 -4.89
CA MET A 254 -16.10 27.36 -6.18
C MET A 254 -16.86 28.44 -6.96
N ASN A 255 -18.17 28.32 -7.08
CA ASN A 255 -18.99 29.30 -7.80
C ASN A 255 -18.88 30.70 -7.19
N ASN A 256 -18.85 30.82 -5.87
CA ASN A 256 -18.65 32.10 -5.19
C ASN A 256 -17.25 32.68 -5.47
N ASP A 257 -16.20 31.86 -5.41
CA ASP A 257 -14.82 32.28 -5.66
C ASP A 257 -14.61 32.72 -7.13
N PHE A 258 -15.27 32.07 -8.11
CA PHE A 258 -15.21 32.45 -9.52
C PHE A 258 -16.09 33.65 -9.88
N SER A 259 -17.22 33.85 -9.20
CA SER A 259 -18.10 35.01 -9.42
C SER A 259 -17.54 36.34 -8.87
N GLY A 260 -16.57 36.29 -7.95
CA GLY A 260 -15.90 37.47 -7.39
C GLY A 260 -14.80 38.07 -8.29
N GLY A 261 -14.44 37.41 -9.40
CA GLY A 261 -13.36 37.83 -10.30
C GLY A 261 -13.77 38.61 -11.55
N ILE A 262 -15.08 38.79 -11.80
CA ILE A 262 -15.61 39.53 -12.96
C ILE A 262 -16.44 40.71 -12.44
N GLY A 263 -15.76 41.71 -11.88
CA GLY A 263 -16.44 42.86 -11.29
C GLY A 263 -15.47 43.99 -10.93
N GLY A 264 -14.66 44.43 -11.88
CA GLY A 264 -13.67 45.47 -11.59
C GLY A 264 -12.89 46.01 -12.78
N ALA A 265 -13.54 46.19 -13.94
CA ALA A 265 -13.00 47.02 -15.01
C ALA A 265 -14.17 47.56 -15.83
N ASP A 266 -14.79 48.64 -15.36
CA ASP A 266 -15.49 49.61 -16.22
C ASP A 266 -15.82 50.87 -15.40
N SER A 267 -14.88 51.82 -15.40
CA SER A 267 -15.19 53.25 -15.34
C SER A 267 -13.96 54.09 -15.72
N ILE A 268 -13.65 54.13 -17.02
CA ILE A 268 -12.90 55.25 -17.61
C ILE A 268 -13.71 55.78 -18.80
N GLY A 269 -14.20 57.00 -18.63
CA GLY A 269 -15.00 57.78 -19.59
C GLY A 269 -16.12 58.49 -18.83
N SER A 270 -16.22 59.81 -18.75
CA SER A 270 -15.68 60.88 -19.57
C SER A 270 -15.64 62.19 -18.78
N ALA A 271 -14.77 63.09 -19.22
CA ALA A 271 -14.62 64.46 -18.74
C ALA A 271 -15.93 65.28 -18.75
N ASN A 272 -16.04 66.18 -17.78
CA ASN A 272 -16.33 67.61 -17.98
C ASN A 272 -15.62 68.41 -16.87
#